data_AF-A0A482TNQ9-F1
#
_entry.id   AF-A0A482TNQ9-F1
#
_cell.length_a   1.000
_cell.length_b   1.000
_cell.length_c   1.000
_cell.angle_alpha   90.00
_cell.angle_beta   90.00
_cell.angle_gamma   90.00
#
_symmetry.space_group_name_H-M   'P 1'
#
loop_
_entity.id
_entity.type
_entity.pdbx_description
1 polymer ?
#
loop_
_entity_poly.entity_id
_entity_poly.type
_entity_poly.pdbx_seq_one_letter_code
_entity_poly.pdbx_strand_id
1 'polypeptide(L)'
;MITGETMTDTIAIEELLRYAAERRLLREELDDDRLDTDTMIDVVRHGPVLETLYGQSLDRRDVEDSLGVSRATSHRLTRWLVEEGLAERRDGTFSLTGKGEVYADELLRLDRNLRAAERLAPLLDCICETHREFVVEPFADATITEATPNDPYRPVSRFLELLAESDTFRGFNTTHVVPPGTPGAEDQLFDTDDAEFIG
;
A
#
# COMPACT_ATOMS: atom_id res chain seq x y z
N MET A 1 10.51 12.50 -30.13
CA MET A 1 9.64 11.45 -29.58
C MET A 1 10.49 10.70 -28.58
N ILE A 2 10.33 11.03 -27.31
CA ILE A 2 10.99 10.37 -26.17
C ILE A 2 9.94 9.38 -25.68
N THR A 3 10.22 8.10 -25.90
CA THR A 3 9.32 6.96 -25.68
C THR A 3 9.14 6.70 -24.18
N GLY A 4 7.92 6.38 -23.78
CA GLY A 4 7.41 6.43 -22.41
C GLY A 4 7.91 5.38 -21.41
N GLU A 5 9.11 4.81 -21.59
CA GLU A 5 9.71 3.84 -20.65
C GLU A 5 10.41 4.53 -19.46
N THR A 6 11.07 5.67 -19.67
CA THR A 6 11.80 6.40 -18.61
C THR A 6 10.88 6.98 -17.53
N MET A 7 9.58 7.08 -17.82
CA MET A 7 8.59 7.67 -16.91
C MET A 7 8.22 6.73 -15.75
N THR A 8 8.15 5.42 -15.97
CA THR A 8 7.72 4.46 -14.94
C THR A 8 8.82 4.19 -13.91
N ASP A 9 10.08 4.11 -14.36
CA ASP A 9 11.24 3.85 -13.49
C ASP A 9 11.56 5.00 -12.54
N THR A 10 11.33 6.23 -13.00
CA THR A 10 11.50 7.43 -12.19
C THR A 10 10.43 7.48 -11.08
N ILE A 11 9.21 7.03 -11.37
CA ILE A 11 8.09 7.03 -10.42
C ILE A 11 8.42 6.14 -9.22
N ALA A 12 8.85 4.88 -9.39
CA ALA A 12 9.04 3.97 -8.26
C ALA A 12 10.08 4.47 -7.22
N ILE A 13 11.21 5.03 -7.69
CA ILE A 13 12.25 5.58 -6.81
C ILE A 13 11.77 6.89 -6.18
N GLU A 14 11.14 7.79 -6.95
CA GLU A 14 10.57 9.02 -6.42
C GLU A 14 9.50 8.76 -5.36
N GLU A 15 8.67 7.74 -5.56
CA GLU A 15 7.67 7.32 -4.56
C GLU A 15 8.36 6.84 -3.29
N LEU A 16 9.38 5.99 -3.39
CA LEU A 16 10.12 5.47 -2.24
C LEU A 16 10.81 6.61 -1.46
N LEU A 17 11.41 7.57 -2.17
CA LEU A 17 12.01 8.77 -1.57
C LEU A 17 10.96 9.68 -0.92
N ARG A 18 9.80 9.87 -1.57
CA ARG A 18 8.67 10.65 -1.02
C ARG A 18 8.18 10.04 0.29
N TYR A 19 7.89 8.75 0.30
CA TYR A 19 7.43 8.07 1.52
C TYR A 19 8.49 8.03 2.62
N ALA A 20 9.78 7.87 2.27
CA ALA A 20 10.86 7.92 3.25
C ALA A 20 10.98 9.30 3.91
N ALA A 21 10.81 10.38 3.14
CA ALA A 21 10.80 11.75 3.65
C ALA A 21 9.56 12.02 4.52
N GLU A 22 8.37 11.65 4.07
CA GLU A 22 7.12 11.78 4.82
C GLU A 22 7.20 11.04 6.17
N ARG A 23 7.72 9.81 6.20
CA ARG A 23 7.88 9.04 7.43
C ARG A 23 8.87 9.67 8.41
N ARG A 24 9.91 10.34 7.92
CA ARG A 24 10.86 11.06 8.78
C ARG A 24 10.19 12.24 9.47
N LEU A 25 9.40 13.00 8.72
CA LEU A 25 8.62 14.13 9.25
C LEU A 25 7.58 13.65 10.26
N LEU A 26 6.81 12.61 9.93
CA LEU A 26 5.82 12.01 10.82
C LEU A 26 6.40 11.52 12.14
N ARG A 27 7.67 11.10 12.19
CA ARG A 27 8.35 10.65 13.42
C ARG A 27 8.76 11.82 14.32
N GLU A 28 9.13 12.95 13.72
CA GLU A 28 9.58 14.16 14.43
C GLU A 28 8.38 14.97 14.96
N GLU A 29 7.20 14.80 14.38
CA GLU A 29 5.96 15.51 14.71
C GLU A 29 5.04 14.77 15.71
N LEU A 30 5.50 13.65 16.28
CA LEU A 30 4.77 12.89 17.30
C LEU A 30 4.78 13.62 18.66
N ASP A 31 4.07 14.76 18.78
CA ASP A 31 3.66 15.27 20.10
C ASP A 31 2.31 16.04 20.09
N ASP A 32 1.53 15.75 21.15
CA ASP A 32 0.31 16.34 21.75
C ASP A 32 -1.05 16.50 21.00
N ASP A 33 -1.15 16.44 19.66
CA ASP A 33 -2.46 16.65 18.96
C ASP A 33 -2.99 15.38 18.26
N ARG A 34 -2.98 14.25 18.99
CA ARG A 34 -3.55 12.98 18.48
C ARG A 34 -5.07 13.00 18.65
N LEU A 35 -5.79 12.46 17.66
CA LEU A 35 -7.18 12.07 17.85
C LEU A 35 -7.28 11.15 19.09
N ASP A 36 -8.28 11.42 19.92
CA ASP A 36 -8.61 10.55 21.03
C ASP A 36 -8.87 9.12 20.55
N THR A 37 -8.57 8.15 21.40
CA THR A 37 -8.64 6.72 21.04
C THR A 37 -10.06 6.28 20.70
N ASP A 38 -11.09 6.78 21.39
CA ASP A 38 -12.47 6.43 21.09
C ASP A 38 -12.89 6.98 19.72
N THR A 39 -12.45 8.20 19.41
CA THR A 39 -12.68 8.80 18.08
C THR A 39 -12.03 7.96 16.98
N MET A 40 -10.77 7.53 17.19
CA MET A 40 -10.07 6.66 16.23
C MET A 40 -10.78 5.32 16.05
N ILE A 41 -11.24 4.70 17.14
CA ILE A 41 -11.99 3.44 17.10
C ILE A 41 -13.28 3.60 16.32
N ASP A 42 -14.02 4.68 16.52
CA ASP A 42 -15.27 4.93 15.80
C ASP A 42 -15.04 5.15 14.31
N VAL A 43 -14.01 5.91 13.94
CA VAL A 43 -13.62 6.11 12.53
C VAL A 43 -13.31 4.77 11.85
N VAL A 44 -12.48 3.93 12.47
CA VAL A 44 -12.14 2.61 11.91
C VAL A 44 -13.37 1.70 11.88
N ARG A 45 -14.18 1.67 12.94
CA ARG A 45 -15.41 0.87 13.03
C ARG A 45 -16.44 1.26 11.97
N HIS A 46 -16.51 2.54 11.63
CA HIS A 46 -17.45 3.09 10.66
C HIS A 46 -16.83 3.30 9.27
N GLY A 47 -15.57 2.91 9.08
CA GLY A 47 -14.87 3.00 7.81
C GLY A 47 -15.65 2.48 6.60
N PRO A 48 -16.34 1.33 6.67
CA PRO A 48 -17.09 0.83 5.53
C PRO A 48 -18.14 1.81 4.97
N VAL A 49 -18.81 2.61 5.81
CA VAL A 49 -19.77 3.60 5.32
C VAL A 49 -19.09 4.83 4.71
N LEU A 50 -17.92 5.22 5.21
CA LEU A 50 -17.09 6.27 4.60
C LEU A 50 -16.63 5.83 3.21
N GLU A 51 -16.06 4.64 3.11
CA GLU A 51 -15.58 4.05 1.85
C GLU A 51 -16.72 3.91 0.82
N THR A 52 -17.91 3.46 1.26
CA THR A 52 -19.08 3.29 0.38
C THR A 52 -19.56 4.61 -0.20
N LEU A 53 -19.43 5.73 0.53
CA LEU A 53 -19.79 7.06 0.06
C LEU A 53 -18.63 7.78 -0.65
N TYR A 54 -17.44 7.18 -0.74
CA TYR A 54 -16.28 7.81 -1.34
C TYR A 54 -16.48 7.98 -2.86
N GLY A 55 -16.39 9.22 -3.34
CA GLY A 55 -16.60 9.57 -4.75
C GLY A 55 -18.04 9.45 -5.25
N GLN A 56 -19.02 9.24 -4.38
CA GLN A 56 -20.43 9.07 -4.76
C GLN A 56 -21.41 9.61 -3.71
N SER A 57 -22.70 9.60 -4.03
CA SER A 57 -23.77 9.98 -3.11
C SER A 57 -24.86 8.93 -3.13
N LEU A 58 -25.29 8.48 -1.96
CA LEU A 58 -26.20 7.34 -1.82
C LEU A 58 -27.37 7.69 -0.92
N ASP A 59 -28.55 7.14 -1.22
CA ASP A 59 -29.64 7.19 -0.27
C ASP A 59 -29.47 6.13 0.83
N ARG A 60 -30.34 6.16 1.84
CA ARG A 60 -30.21 5.23 2.97
C ARG A 60 -30.37 3.77 2.56
N ARG A 61 -31.25 3.47 1.60
CA ARG A 61 -31.45 2.09 1.09
C ARG A 61 -30.22 1.63 0.33
N ASP A 62 -29.64 2.49 -0.49
CA ASP A 62 -28.40 2.16 -1.20
C ASP A 62 -27.26 1.84 -0.21
N VAL A 63 -27.18 2.55 0.92
CA VAL A 63 -26.22 2.24 2.01
C VAL A 63 -26.55 0.92 2.71
N GLU A 64 -27.83 0.61 2.95
CA GLU A 64 -28.27 -0.67 3.51
C GLU A 64 -27.85 -1.84 2.60
N ASP A 65 -28.12 -1.71 1.30
CA ASP A 65 -27.84 -2.73 0.30
C ASP A 65 -26.34 -2.91 0.08
N SER A 66 -25.58 -1.81 -0.02
CA SER A 66 -24.13 -1.85 -0.27
C SER A 66 -23.35 -2.47 0.91
N LEU A 67 -23.78 -2.20 2.15
CA LEU A 67 -23.11 -2.71 3.34
C LEU A 67 -23.71 -4.02 3.86
N GLY A 68 -24.84 -4.48 3.32
CA GLY A 68 -25.57 -5.64 3.84
C GLY A 68 -26.05 -5.47 5.29
N VAL A 69 -26.37 -4.23 5.70
CA VAL A 69 -26.73 -3.92 7.09
C VAL A 69 -28.21 -3.63 7.26
N SER A 70 -28.71 -3.81 8.49
CA SER A 70 -30.11 -3.45 8.80
C SER A 70 -30.36 -1.95 8.65
N ARG A 71 -31.62 -1.58 8.35
CA ARG A 71 -32.09 -0.19 8.36
C ARG A 71 -31.75 0.58 9.62
N ALA A 72 -31.83 -0.06 10.79
CA ALA A 72 -31.48 0.58 12.06
C ALA A 72 -29.97 0.88 12.17
N THR A 73 -29.14 0.00 11.60
CA THR A 73 -27.69 0.19 11.53
C THR A 73 -27.32 1.28 10.52
N SER A 74 -27.86 1.24 9.29
CA SER A 74 -27.64 2.28 8.28
C SER A 74 -28.06 3.67 8.79
N HIS A 75 -29.19 3.76 9.50
CA HIS A 75 -29.61 5.01 10.14
C HIS A 75 -28.61 5.50 11.20
N ARG A 76 -28.03 4.60 12.01
CA ARG A 76 -27.02 4.99 13.01
C ARG A 76 -25.73 5.47 12.36
N LEU A 77 -25.26 4.76 11.34
CA LEU A 77 -24.04 5.11 10.59
C LEU A 77 -24.16 6.48 9.89
N THR A 78 -25.24 6.67 9.13
CA THR A 78 -25.49 7.93 8.41
C THR A 78 -25.71 9.10 9.35
N ARG A 79 -26.33 8.86 10.52
CA ARG A 79 -26.47 9.87 11.57
C ARG A 79 -25.12 10.26 12.18
N TRP A 80 -24.30 9.27 12.54
CA TRP A 80 -22.94 9.49 13.05
C TRP A 80 -22.11 10.33 12.07
N LEU A 81 -22.13 9.99 10.78
CA LEU A 81 -21.42 10.76 9.75
C LEU A 81 -21.83 12.25 9.73
N VAL A 82 -23.12 12.54 9.88
CA VAL A 82 -23.63 13.92 9.90
C VAL A 82 -23.27 14.63 11.21
N GLU A 83 -23.39 13.93 12.34
CA GLU A 83 -23.05 14.47 13.66
C GLU A 83 -21.55 14.82 13.76
N GLU A 84 -20.67 14.01 13.17
CA GLU A 84 -19.22 14.24 13.11
C GLU A 84 -18.77 15.20 11.98
N GLY A 85 -19.73 15.70 11.19
CA GLY A 85 -19.47 16.58 10.05
C GLY A 85 -18.70 15.91 8.90
N LEU A 86 -18.72 14.58 8.83
CA LEU A 86 -18.07 13.77 7.80
C LEU A 86 -18.97 13.59 6.56
N ALA A 87 -20.28 13.66 6.72
CA ALA A 87 -21.20 13.68 5.60
C ALA A 87 -22.27 14.75 5.80
N GLU A 88 -22.94 15.07 4.70
CA GLU A 88 -24.11 15.92 4.71
C GLU A 88 -25.23 15.27 3.93
N ARG A 89 -26.47 15.65 4.28
CA ARG A 89 -27.66 15.12 3.64
C ARG A 89 -28.28 16.17 2.73
N ARG A 90 -28.36 15.87 1.44
CA ARG A 90 -29.00 16.72 0.42
C ARG A 90 -29.94 15.88 -0.44
N ASP A 91 -31.15 16.38 -0.65
CA ASP A 91 -32.18 15.74 -1.49
C ASP A 91 -32.45 14.27 -1.17
N GLY A 92 -32.32 13.90 0.11
CA GLY A 92 -32.54 12.54 0.59
C GLY A 92 -31.33 11.61 0.50
N THR A 93 -30.26 12.02 -0.19
CA THR A 93 -28.97 11.31 -0.29
C THR A 93 -27.94 11.86 0.70
N PHE A 94 -26.93 11.04 0.98
CA PHE A 94 -25.77 11.40 1.78
C PHE A 94 -24.55 11.52 0.86
N SER A 95 -23.77 12.58 1.04
CA SER A 95 -22.48 12.78 0.38
C SER A 95 -21.43 13.09 1.44
N LEU A 96 -20.21 12.61 1.26
CA LEU A 96 -19.12 13.02 2.14
C LEU A 96 -18.88 14.52 2.03
N THR A 97 -18.51 15.14 3.14
CA THR A 97 -17.90 16.48 3.13
C THR A 97 -16.43 16.34 2.74
N GLY A 98 -15.72 17.45 2.49
CA GLY A 98 -14.27 17.39 2.27
C GLY A 98 -13.50 16.76 3.44
N LYS A 99 -13.98 16.93 4.69
CA LYS A 99 -13.43 16.23 5.87
C LYS A 99 -13.69 14.72 5.76
N GLY A 100 -14.90 14.31 5.38
CA GLY A 100 -15.24 12.90 5.19
C GLY A 100 -14.46 12.22 4.07
N GLU A 101 -14.24 12.91 2.95
CA GLU A 101 -13.43 12.39 1.85
C GLU A 101 -11.99 12.12 2.28
N VAL A 102 -11.37 13.05 3.02
CA VAL A 102 -10.02 12.83 3.57
C VAL A 102 -10.01 11.63 4.52
N TYR A 103 -11.00 11.48 5.40
CA TYR A 103 -11.08 10.33 6.30
C TYR A 103 -11.24 9.00 5.54
N ALA A 104 -12.06 8.98 4.49
CA ALA A 104 -12.23 7.80 3.64
C ALA A 104 -10.93 7.44 2.90
N ASP A 105 -10.22 8.43 2.33
CA ASP A 105 -8.95 8.20 1.65
C ASP A 105 -7.88 7.64 2.60
N GLU A 106 -7.75 8.21 3.80
CA GLU A 106 -6.77 7.74 4.80
C GLU A 106 -7.10 6.34 5.33
N LEU A 107 -8.38 5.97 5.46
CA LEU A 107 -8.78 4.61 5.81
C LEU A 107 -8.43 3.60 4.71
N LEU A 108 -8.65 3.96 3.44
CA LEU A 108 -8.27 3.13 2.30
C LEU A 108 -6.75 2.94 2.23
N ARG A 109 -5.97 4.00 2.50
CA ARG A 109 -4.50 3.92 2.60
C ARG A 109 -4.06 3.06 3.77
N LEU A 110 -4.68 3.22 4.93
CA LEU A 110 -4.40 2.40 6.12
C LEU A 110 -4.61 0.91 5.82
N ASP A 111 -5.78 0.52 5.30
CA ASP A 111 -6.08 -0.87 4.96
C ASP A 111 -5.09 -1.41 3.91
N ARG A 112 -4.81 -0.64 2.85
CA ARG A 112 -3.81 -1.00 1.83
C ARG A 112 -2.43 -1.27 2.46
N ASN A 113 -1.98 -0.40 3.36
CA ASN A 113 -0.67 -0.51 3.99
C ASN A 113 -0.60 -1.66 5.00
N LEU A 114 -1.66 -1.91 5.77
CA LEU A 114 -1.72 -3.05 6.68
C LEU A 114 -1.70 -4.37 5.92
N ARG A 115 -2.46 -4.50 4.84
CA ARG A 115 -2.41 -5.69 3.96
C ARG A 115 -1.04 -5.88 3.33
N ALA A 116 -0.39 -4.79 2.95
CA ALA A 116 0.98 -4.84 2.45
C ALA A 116 1.94 -5.34 3.53
N ALA A 117 1.86 -4.82 4.75
CA ALA A 117 2.67 -5.27 5.87
C ALA A 117 2.47 -6.77 6.16
N GLU A 118 1.23 -7.26 6.13
CA GLU A 118 0.92 -8.69 6.30
C GLU A 118 1.58 -9.56 5.22
N ARG A 119 1.49 -9.16 3.95
CA ARG A 119 2.13 -9.91 2.85
C ARG A 119 3.65 -9.83 2.89
N LEU A 120 4.21 -8.72 3.34
CA LEU A 120 5.66 -8.51 3.42
C LEU A 120 6.29 -9.13 4.68
N ALA A 121 5.50 -9.62 5.63
CA ALA A 121 6.01 -10.18 6.89
C ALA A 121 7.15 -11.21 6.70
N PRO A 122 7.06 -12.20 5.79
CA PRO A 122 8.16 -13.15 5.56
C PRO A 122 9.46 -12.49 5.09
N LEU A 123 9.34 -11.42 4.28
CA LEU A 123 10.49 -10.64 3.83
C LEU A 123 11.07 -9.83 4.98
N LEU A 124 10.22 -9.11 5.72
CA LEU A 124 10.60 -8.25 6.84
C LEU A 124 11.37 -9.02 7.91
N ASP A 125 10.94 -10.25 8.23
CA ASP A 125 11.61 -11.15 9.17
C ASP A 125 13.03 -11.52 8.72
N CYS A 126 13.31 -11.49 7.42
CA CYS A 126 14.61 -11.84 6.85
C CYS A 126 15.57 -10.64 6.73
N ILE A 127 15.05 -9.44 6.45
CA ILE A 127 15.88 -8.29 6.01
C ILE A 127 16.11 -7.21 7.06
N CYS A 128 15.41 -7.24 8.20
CA CYS A 128 15.45 -6.12 9.12
C CYS A 128 15.35 -6.54 10.60
N GLU A 129 16.42 -6.36 11.37
CA GLU A 129 16.35 -6.55 12.84
C GLU A 129 15.53 -5.44 13.53
N THR A 130 15.38 -4.27 12.89
CA THR A 130 14.74 -3.09 13.51
C THR A 130 13.53 -2.56 12.73
N HIS A 131 13.24 -3.02 11.51
CA HIS A 131 12.11 -2.62 10.62
C HIS A 131 11.86 -1.10 10.45
N ARG A 132 12.76 -0.24 10.93
CA ARG A 132 12.52 1.21 11.09
C ARG A 132 12.69 2.00 9.82
N GLU A 133 13.40 1.46 8.84
CA GLU A 133 13.80 2.12 7.60
C GLU A 133 13.07 1.56 6.37
N PHE A 134 12.42 0.40 6.50
CA PHE A 134 11.68 -0.20 5.40
C PHE A 134 10.33 0.49 5.20
N VAL A 135 10.14 1.06 4.02
CA VAL A 135 8.89 1.71 3.59
C VAL A 135 8.01 0.65 2.92
N VAL A 136 6.78 0.47 3.39
CA VAL A 136 5.88 -0.62 2.96
C VAL A 136 5.02 -0.21 1.77
N GLU A 137 4.67 1.07 1.70
CA GLU A 137 3.69 1.65 0.80
C GLU A 137 4.01 1.42 -0.70
N PRO A 138 5.26 1.55 -1.18
CA PRO A 138 5.62 1.22 -2.56
C PRO A 138 5.41 -0.27 -2.91
N PHE A 139 5.39 -1.15 -1.91
CA PHE A 139 5.26 -2.60 -2.10
C PHE A 139 3.81 -3.07 -1.90
N ALA A 140 2.85 -2.16 -1.83
CA ALA A 140 1.45 -2.49 -1.60
C ALA A 140 0.80 -3.33 -2.71
N ASP A 141 1.43 -3.45 -3.88
CA ASP A 141 1.00 -4.33 -4.97
C ASP A 141 2.08 -5.36 -5.34
N ALA A 142 3.11 -5.51 -4.50
CA ALA A 142 4.21 -6.43 -4.74
C ALA A 142 3.80 -7.90 -4.51
N THR A 143 4.39 -8.78 -5.31
CA THR A 143 4.29 -10.23 -5.14
C THR A 143 5.50 -10.76 -4.36
N ILE A 144 5.25 -11.46 -3.26
CA ILE A 144 6.31 -12.13 -2.48
C ILE A 144 6.46 -13.58 -2.94
N THR A 145 7.69 -13.95 -3.28
CA THR A 145 8.04 -15.30 -3.71
C THR A 145 8.89 -15.96 -2.64
N GLU A 146 8.28 -16.87 -1.89
CA GLU A 146 8.94 -17.62 -0.82
C GLU A 146 9.49 -18.96 -1.32
N ALA A 147 10.59 -19.40 -0.70
CA ALA A 147 11.08 -20.76 -0.81
C ALA A 147 10.08 -21.73 -0.15
N THR A 148 9.85 -22.87 -0.78
CA THR A 148 8.98 -23.91 -0.21
C THR A 148 9.79 -25.19 0.00
N PRO A 149 9.36 -26.13 0.86
CA PRO A 149 10.06 -27.40 1.03
C PRO A 149 10.22 -28.21 -0.27
N ASN A 150 9.29 -28.07 -1.21
CA ASN A 150 9.31 -28.77 -2.49
C ASN A 150 10.05 -27.99 -3.59
N ASP A 151 10.25 -26.69 -3.40
CA ASP A 151 10.96 -25.81 -4.32
C ASP A 151 11.73 -24.73 -3.52
N PRO A 152 12.91 -25.07 -2.99
CA PRO A 152 13.71 -24.15 -2.19
C PRO A 152 14.37 -23.04 -3.04
N TYR A 153 14.51 -23.26 -4.36
CA TYR A 153 15.12 -22.30 -5.27
C TYR A 153 14.10 -21.39 -5.96
N ARG A 154 12.81 -21.53 -5.66
CA ARG A 154 11.72 -20.71 -6.20
C ARG A 154 12.02 -19.20 -6.23
N PRO A 155 12.57 -18.58 -5.16
CA PRO A 155 12.90 -17.14 -5.20
C PRO A 155 14.00 -16.81 -6.21
N VAL A 156 15.01 -17.67 -6.34
CA VAL A 156 16.11 -17.52 -7.31
C VAL A 156 15.60 -17.70 -8.74
N SER A 157 14.78 -18.72 -8.98
CA SER A 157 14.15 -18.93 -10.29
C SER A 157 13.30 -17.72 -10.69
N ARG A 158 12.48 -17.20 -9.77
CA ARG A 158 11.66 -16.02 -10.03
C ARG A 158 12.50 -14.77 -10.30
N PHE A 159 13.60 -14.61 -9.58
CA PHE A 159 14.55 -13.51 -9.82
C PHE A 159 15.13 -13.57 -11.24
N LEU A 160 15.58 -14.75 -11.68
CA LEU A 160 16.13 -14.94 -13.03
C LEU A 160 15.06 -14.74 -14.12
N GLU A 161 13.83 -15.18 -13.88
CA GLU A 161 12.69 -14.89 -14.77
C GLU A 161 12.45 -13.39 -14.92
N LEU A 162 12.37 -12.66 -13.80
CA LEU A 162 12.18 -11.21 -13.81
C LEU A 162 13.32 -10.49 -14.53
N LEU A 163 14.56 -10.92 -14.30
CA LEU A 163 15.73 -10.35 -14.97
C LEU A 163 15.68 -10.56 -16.49
N ALA A 164 15.29 -11.76 -16.94
CA ALA A 164 15.18 -12.07 -18.36
C ALA A 164 13.98 -11.37 -19.05
N GLU A 165 12.92 -11.06 -18.30
CA GLU A 165 11.73 -10.37 -18.80
C GLU A 165 11.85 -8.83 -18.78
N SER A 166 12.91 -8.28 -18.16
CA SER A 166 13.06 -6.84 -17.96
C SER A 166 14.10 -6.24 -18.93
N ASP A 167 13.74 -5.13 -19.57
CA ASP A 167 14.69 -4.34 -20.38
C ASP A 167 15.68 -3.55 -19.53
N THR A 168 15.36 -3.29 -18.27
CA THR A 168 16.20 -2.56 -17.30
C THR A 168 16.06 -3.19 -15.92
N PHE A 169 17.18 -3.36 -15.21
CA PHE A 169 17.19 -3.90 -13.86
C PHE A 169 17.98 -2.99 -12.92
N ARG A 170 17.31 -2.56 -11.84
CA ARG A 170 17.94 -1.81 -10.73
C ARG A 170 17.69 -2.54 -9.43
N GLY A 171 18.76 -2.84 -8.69
CA GLY A 171 18.68 -3.58 -7.44
C GLY A 171 19.65 -3.03 -6.39
N PHE A 172 19.18 -2.96 -5.15
CA PHE A 172 20.02 -2.78 -3.98
C PHE A 172 20.35 -4.15 -3.42
N ASN A 173 21.63 -4.49 -3.40
CA ASN A 173 22.04 -5.81 -2.96
C ASN A 173 23.24 -5.74 -2.02
N THR A 174 23.13 -6.42 -0.88
CA THR A 174 24.20 -6.54 0.11
C THR A 174 25.05 -7.81 -0.11
N THR A 175 24.63 -8.77 -0.94
CA THR A 175 25.34 -10.03 -1.25
C THR A 175 24.86 -10.66 -2.57
N HIS A 176 25.75 -11.18 -3.42
CA HIS A 176 25.38 -11.84 -4.67
C HIS A 176 24.11 -12.74 -4.56
N VAL A 177 23.02 -12.34 -5.24
CA VAL A 177 21.70 -13.02 -5.21
C VAL A 177 21.77 -14.37 -5.94
N VAL A 178 22.75 -14.54 -6.82
CA VAL A 178 23.01 -15.78 -7.54
C VAL A 178 24.12 -16.57 -6.82
N PRO A 179 23.86 -17.82 -6.40
CA PRO A 179 24.91 -18.70 -5.88
C PRO A 179 26.03 -18.90 -6.92
N PRO A 180 27.31 -18.90 -6.50
CA PRO A 180 28.41 -19.20 -7.41
C PRO A 180 28.22 -20.57 -8.08
N GLY A 181 28.24 -20.60 -9.42
CA GLY A 181 28.09 -21.84 -10.20
C GLY A 181 26.67 -22.18 -10.68
N THR A 182 25.68 -21.29 -10.52
CA THR A 182 24.37 -21.45 -11.18
C THR A 182 24.53 -21.33 -12.70
N PRO A 183 24.24 -22.37 -13.50
CA PRO A 183 24.42 -22.34 -14.95
C PRO A 183 23.54 -21.25 -15.61
N GLY A 184 24.13 -20.41 -16.47
CA GLY A 184 23.42 -19.37 -17.24
C GLY A 184 23.14 -18.06 -16.47
N ALA A 185 23.46 -18.00 -15.18
CA ALA A 185 23.22 -16.81 -14.38
C ALA A 185 24.28 -15.71 -14.56
N GLU A 186 25.52 -16.08 -14.93
CA GLU A 186 26.55 -15.10 -15.30
C GLU A 186 26.23 -14.44 -16.65
N ASP A 187 25.72 -15.20 -17.62
CA ASP A 187 25.35 -14.66 -18.93
C ASP A 187 24.14 -13.70 -18.83
N GLN A 188 23.08 -14.06 -18.08
CA GLN A 188 21.87 -13.22 -17.94
C GLN A 188 22.06 -11.95 -17.11
N LEU A 189 23.03 -11.92 -16.18
CA LEU A 189 23.25 -10.75 -15.31
C LEU A 189 23.94 -9.58 -16.02
N PHE A 190 24.63 -9.86 -17.13
CA PHE A 190 25.40 -8.87 -17.88
C PHE A 190 24.88 -8.63 -19.32
N ASP A 191 23.85 -9.36 -19.76
CA ASP A 191 23.22 -9.18 -21.09
C ASP A 191 22.03 -8.20 -21.08
N THR A 192 21.57 -7.75 -19.91
CA THR A 192 20.58 -6.66 -19.84
C THR A 192 21.29 -5.34 -20.15
N ASP A 193 20.89 -4.66 -21.22
CA ASP A 193 21.58 -3.50 -21.79
C ASP A 193 21.77 -2.32 -20.80
N ASP A 194 21.03 -2.28 -19.67
CA ASP A 194 21.17 -1.28 -18.60
C ASP A 194 20.93 -1.89 -17.20
N ALA A 195 21.86 -2.71 -16.70
CA ALA A 195 21.87 -3.17 -15.30
C ALA A 195 22.79 -2.28 -14.43
N GLU A 196 22.20 -1.51 -13.50
CA GLU A 196 22.95 -0.70 -12.52
C GLU A 196 22.74 -1.26 -11.09
N PHE A 197 23.84 -1.72 -10.48
CA PHE A 197 23.88 -2.10 -9.06
C PHE A 197 24.37 -0.92 -8.22
N ILE A 198 23.50 -0.39 -7.37
CA ILE A 198 23.85 0.67 -6.42
C ILE A 198 24.21 0.00 -5.09
N GLY A 199 25.51 0.02 -4.77
CA GLY A 199 26.08 -0.46 -3.51
C GLY A 199 26.50 0.66 -2.57
#